data_AF-A0A1Y1UYM1-F1
#
_entry.id   AF-A0A1Y1UYM1-F1
#
_cell.length_a   1.000
_cell.length_b   1.000
_cell.length_c   1.000
_cell.angle_alpha   90.00
_cell.angle_beta   90.00
_cell.angle_gamma   90.00
#
_symmetry.space_group_name_H-M   'P 1'
#
loop_
_entity.id
_entity.type
_entity.pdbx_description
1 polymer ?
#
loop_
_entity_poly.entity_id
_entity_poly.type
_entity_poly.pdbx_seq_one_letter_code
_entity_poly.pdbx_strand_id
1 'polypeptide(L)'
;GDKFASRYAQKGVIGSILPEELMPRTEHGVIPDIIVNPHAVPSRMTIGHLIEMYVGKCMVMDPDGFGTFFDASIESNDIKNFKTKYLESDIPVLENMIDPGTGMSTGTAFVGVCYYTALQHQVEEKMFYRINGNINAISKQPTEGKSKNGGLRIGEMEKDALIAHGVENIIQDMFKNNTDSMDIRFCNIC
;
A
#
# COMPACT_ATOMS: atom_id res chain seq x y z
N GLY A 1 5.19 1.86 4.97
CA GLY A 1 4.69 3.20 4.63
C GLY A 1 4.78 3.49 3.15
N ASP A 2 5.91 3.14 2.54
CA ASP A 2 6.16 3.44 1.12
C ASP A 2 5.30 2.62 0.18
N LYS A 3 5.05 3.20 -1.00
CA LYS A 3 4.06 2.70 -1.94
C LYS A 3 4.72 1.92 -3.08
N PHE A 4 4.22 0.72 -3.32
CA PHE A 4 4.67 -0.17 -4.39
C PHE A 4 3.49 -0.54 -5.28
N ALA A 5 3.77 -0.96 -6.51
CA ALA A 5 2.76 -1.51 -7.41
C ALA A 5 3.32 -2.60 -8.32
N SER A 6 2.52 -3.64 -8.54
CA SER A 6 2.72 -4.58 -9.66
C SER A 6 2.36 -3.92 -10.99
N ARG A 7 2.75 -4.53 -12.12
CA ARG A 7 2.33 -4.11 -13.48
C ARG A 7 0.80 -4.07 -13.68
N TYR A 8 0.04 -4.82 -12.89
CA TYR A 8 -1.42 -4.92 -12.98
C TYR A 8 -2.17 -3.93 -12.09
N ALA A 9 -1.59 -2.76 -11.84
CA ALA A 9 -2.17 -1.69 -11.02
C ALA A 9 -2.59 -2.10 -9.58
N GLN A 10 -2.09 -3.24 -9.08
CA GLN A 10 -2.19 -3.59 -7.66
C GLN A 10 -1.19 -2.76 -6.85
N LYS A 11 -1.62 -1.55 -6.49
CA LYS A 11 -0.88 -0.68 -5.58
C LYS A 11 -1.11 -1.10 -4.12
N GLY A 12 -0.04 -1.09 -3.34
CA GLY A 12 -0.03 -1.35 -1.90
C GLY A 12 0.97 -0.44 -1.18
N VAL A 13 0.87 -0.40 0.13
CA VAL A 13 1.88 0.21 0.99
C VAL A 13 2.53 -0.88 1.84
N ILE A 14 3.81 -0.73 2.16
CA ILE A 14 4.48 -1.66 3.10
C ILE A 14 3.78 -1.56 4.45
N GLY A 15 3.19 -2.67 4.92
CA GLY A 15 2.50 -2.76 6.21
C GLY A 15 3.43 -3.13 7.36
N SER A 16 4.32 -4.11 7.14
CA SER A 16 5.33 -4.56 8.10
C SER A 16 6.59 -4.98 7.34
N ILE A 17 7.75 -4.83 7.98
CA ILE A 17 9.02 -5.39 7.52
C ILE A 17 9.38 -6.47 8.52
N LEU A 18 9.44 -7.71 8.04
CA LEU A 18 9.84 -8.85 8.86
C LEU A 18 11.31 -9.18 8.59
N PRO A 19 12.08 -9.57 9.61
CA PRO A 19 13.41 -10.12 9.40
C PRO A 19 13.30 -11.47 8.66
N GLU A 20 14.34 -11.80 7.89
CA GLU A 20 14.38 -13.03 7.07
C GLU A 20 14.17 -14.32 7.89
N GLU A 21 14.58 -14.33 9.15
CA GLU A 21 14.40 -15.45 10.07
C GLU A 21 12.94 -15.70 10.47
N LEU A 22 12.05 -14.73 10.30
CA LEU A 22 10.61 -14.85 10.58
C LEU A 22 9.77 -15.02 9.32
N MET A 23 10.39 -14.99 8.13
CA MET A 23 9.68 -15.15 6.87
C MET A 23 9.42 -16.63 6.57
N PRO A 24 8.18 -17.00 6.16
CA PRO A 24 7.87 -18.37 5.77
C PRO A 24 8.71 -18.76 4.56
N ARG A 25 9.18 -20.02 4.53
CA ARG A 25 10.05 -20.52 3.47
C ARG A 25 9.38 -21.65 2.72
N THR A 26 9.68 -21.84 1.45
CA THR A 26 9.23 -23.03 0.73
C THR A 26 10.01 -24.26 1.20
N GLU A 27 9.54 -25.47 0.87
CA GLU A 27 10.28 -26.72 1.16
C GLU A 27 11.69 -26.74 0.55
N HIS A 28 11.90 -25.98 -0.53
CA HIS A 28 13.18 -25.80 -1.18
C HIS A 28 14.04 -24.68 -0.57
N GLY A 29 13.57 -24.03 0.49
CA GLY A 29 14.26 -22.96 1.20
C GLY A 29 14.13 -21.57 0.59
N VAL A 30 13.24 -21.38 -0.40
CA VAL A 30 13.01 -20.07 -1.03
C VAL A 30 12.22 -19.19 -0.07
N ILE A 31 12.68 -17.95 0.10
CA ILE A 31 12.06 -16.96 0.97
C ILE A 31 11.42 -15.89 0.09
N PRO A 32 10.12 -15.61 0.22
CA PRO A 32 9.47 -14.59 -0.58
C PRO A 32 9.90 -13.19 -0.12
N ASP A 33 10.21 -12.29 -1.06
CA ASP A 33 10.52 -10.89 -0.74
C ASP A 33 9.28 -10.09 -0.30
N ILE A 34 8.12 -10.40 -0.90
CA ILE A 34 6.87 -9.68 -0.68
C ILE A 34 5.74 -10.70 -0.45
N ILE A 35 4.98 -10.51 0.62
CA ILE A 35 3.74 -11.24 0.88
C ILE A 35 2.55 -10.33 0.60
N VAL A 36 1.65 -10.80 -0.28
CA VAL A 36 0.45 -10.05 -0.69
C VAL A 36 -0.79 -10.70 -0.09
N ASN A 37 -1.76 -9.89 0.31
CA ASN A 37 -3.03 -10.38 0.80
C ASN A 37 -3.84 -11.05 -0.34
N PRO A 38 -4.29 -12.31 -0.20
CA PRO A 38 -5.06 -13.01 -1.24
C PRO A 38 -6.39 -12.31 -1.57
N HIS A 39 -6.97 -11.54 -0.65
CA HIS A 39 -8.21 -10.79 -0.90
C HIS A 39 -8.07 -9.69 -1.96
N ALA A 40 -6.84 -9.30 -2.32
CA ALA A 40 -6.59 -8.30 -3.35
C ALA A 40 -6.89 -8.82 -4.78
N VAL A 41 -6.98 -10.14 -4.97
CA VAL A 41 -7.10 -10.74 -6.31
C VAL A 41 -8.56 -10.99 -6.74
N PRO A 42 -9.45 -11.64 -5.96
CA PRO A 42 -10.79 -12.02 -6.42
C PRO A 42 -11.67 -10.82 -6.77
N SER A 43 -11.61 -9.76 -5.94
CA SER A 43 -12.44 -8.57 -6.11
C SER A 43 -12.04 -7.72 -7.33
N ARG A 44 -10.78 -7.78 -7.75
CA ARG A 44 -10.22 -6.97 -8.83
C ARG A 44 -10.03 -7.73 -10.13
N MET A 45 -10.26 -9.04 -10.13
CA MET A 45 -10.13 -9.93 -11.29
C MET A 45 -8.79 -9.79 -12.03
N THR A 46 -7.71 -9.50 -11.30
CA THR A 46 -6.36 -9.32 -11.85
C THR A 46 -5.68 -10.68 -12.10
N ILE A 47 -6.25 -11.48 -12.99
CA ILE A 47 -5.77 -12.84 -13.31
C ILE A 47 -4.38 -12.79 -13.96
N GLY A 48 -4.11 -11.74 -14.75
CA GLY A 48 -2.79 -11.53 -15.36
C GLY A 48 -1.66 -11.50 -14.33
N HIS A 49 -1.91 -10.99 -13.12
CA HIS A 49 -0.94 -11.02 -12.02
C HIS A 49 -0.55 -12.45 -11.65
N LEU A 50 -1.54 -13.33 -11.48
CA LEU A 50 -1.29 -14.73 -11.16
C LEU A 50 -0.58 -15.45 -12.31
N ILE A 51 -0.96 -15.17 -13.56
CA ILE A 51 -0.29 -15.74 -14.74
C ILE A 51 1.18 -15.30 -14.79
N GLU A 52 1.47 -14.01 -14.60
CA GLU A 52 2.85 -13.51 -14.57
C GLU A 52 3.67 -14.20 -13.48
N MET A 53 3.13 -14.30 -12.26
CA MET A 53 3.81 -14.95 -11.14
C MET A 53 4.19 -16.40 -11.47
N TYR A 54 3.26 -17.17 -12.03
CA TYR A 54 3.49 -18.58 -12.34
C TYR A 54 4.43 -18.76 -13.54
N VAL A 55 4.19 -18.03 -14.63
CA VAL A 55 5.05 -18.08 -15.83
C VAL A 55 6.47 -17.64 -15.48
N GLY A 56 6.62 -16.56 -14.71
CA GLY A 56 7.91 -16.07 -14.27
C GLY A 56 8.68 -17.12 -13.46
N LYS A 57 7.98 -17.85 -12.58
CA LYS A 57 8.56 -18.98 -11.87
C LYS A 57 9.00 -20.10 -12.82
N CYS A 58 8.16 -20.51 -13.76
CA CYS A 58 8.51 -21.54 -14.74
C CYS A 58 9.76 -21.16 -15.55
N MET A 59 9.83 -19.91 -16.00
CA MET A 59 10.97 -19.39 -16.77
C MET A 59 12.27 -19.31 -15.96
N VAL A 60 12.20 -19.08 -14.65
CA VAL A 60 13.38 -19.07 -13.77
C VAL A 60 13.86 -20.50 -13.47
N MET A 61 12.95 -21.44 -13.31
CA MET A 61 13.27 -22.84 -12.99
C MET A 61 13.77 -23.63 -14.20
N ASP A 62 13.20 -23.41 -15.39
CA ASP A 62 13.61 -24.05 -16.63
C ASP A 62 13.59 -23.04 -17.81
N PRO A 63 14.66 -22.24 -17.94
CA PRO A 63 14.77 -21.26 -19.02
C PRO A 63 14.78 -21.89 -20.42
N ASP A 64 15.32 -23.11 -20.56
CA ASP A 64 15.45 -23.79 -21.85
C ASP A 64 14.11 -24.34 -22.34
N GLY A 65 13.26 -24.84 -21.44
CA GLY A 65 11.92 -25.34 -21.76
C GLY A 65 10.88 -24.23 -21.97
N PHE A 66 10.95 -23.16 -21.17
CA PHE A 66 9.92 -22.10 -21.19
C PHE A 66 10.30 -20.88 -22.03
N GLY A 67 11.59 -20.58 -22.17
CA GLY A 67 12.11 -19.38 -22.84
C GLY A 67 12.03 -18.13 -21.96
N THR A 68 12.37 -16.98 -22.53
CA THR A 68 12.45 -15.69 -21.80
C THR A 68 11.29 -14.74 -22.07
N PHE A 69 10.32 -15.16 -22.90
CA PHE A 69 9.20 -14.32 -23.34
C PHE A 69 7.90 -15.11 -23.32
N PHE A 70 6.83 -14.45 -22.89
CA PHE A 70 5.48 -15.00 -22.86
C PHE A 70 4.50 -13.96 -23.39
N ASP A 71 3.77 -14.30 -24.44
CA ASP A 71 2.67 -13.47 -24.93
C ASP A 71 1.37 -13.83 -24.23
N ALA A 72 0.83 -12.89 -23.45
CA ALA A 72 -0.46 -13.06 -22.78
C ALA A 72 -1.67 -12.62 -23.65
N SER A 73 -1.46 -12.34 -24.94
CA SER A 73 -2.55 -12.03 -25.87
C SER A 73 -3.48 -13.24 -26.07
N ILE A 74 -4.77 -13.00 -26.24
CA ILE A 74 -5.80 -14.06 -26.36
C ILE A 74 -5.54 -14.96 -27.58
N GLU A 75 -4.95 -14.40 -28.64
CA GLU A 75 -4.69 -15.12 -29.88
C GLU A 75 -3.34 -15.86 -29.87
N SER A 76 -2.47 -15.59 -28.89
CA SER A 76 -1.16 -16.20 -28.77
C SER A 76 -1.23 -17.73 -28.67
N ASN A 77 -0.20 -18.40 -29.20
CA ASN A 77 -0.04 -19.83 -28.96
C ASN A 77 0.36 -20.13 -27.52
N ASP A 78 0.99 -19.18 -26.82
CA ASP A 78 1.40 -19.29 -25.43
C ASP A 78 0.19 -19.45 -24.50
N ILE A 79 -0.85 -18.63 -24.68
CA ILE A 79 -2.08 -18.74 -23.86
C ILE A 79 -2.87 -20.00 -24.23
N LYS A 80 -2.93 -20.36 -25.52
CA LYS A 80 -3.66 -21.55 -26.00
C LYS A 80 -3.04 -22.84 -25.49
N ASN A 81 -1.72 -22.90 -25.46
CA ASN A 81 -0.95 -24.05 -24.96
C ASN A 81 -0.61 -23.93 -23.46
N PHE A 82 -1.13 -22.92 -22.76
CA PHE A 82 -0.77 -22.63 -21.37
C PHE A 82 -0.96 -23.84 -20.45
N LYS A 83 -2.08 -24.55 -20.62
CA LYS A 83 -2.39 -25.74 -19.83
C LYS A 83 -1.33 -26.84 -20.02
N THR A 84 -1.05 -27.20 -21.27
CA THR A 84 -0.15 -28.31 -21.60
C THR A 84 1.31 -27.95 -21.34
N LYS A 85 1.73 -26.72 -21.63
CA LYS A 85 3.12 -26.30 -21.44
C LYS A 85 3.44 -25.99 -19.98
N TYR A 86 2.56 -25.26 -19.28
CA TYR A 86 2.85 -24.73 -17.94
C TYR A 86 2.14 -25.49 -16.82
N LEU A 87 0.83 -25.75 -16.91
CA LEU A 87 0.09 -26.39 -15.80
C LEU A 87 0.38 -27.90 -15.68
N GLU A 88 0.68 -28.57 -16.79
CA GLU A 88 1.07 -29.98 -16.81
C GLU A 88 2.59 -30.20 -16.65
N SER A 89 3.35 -29.12 -16.39
CA SER A 89 4.76 -29.22 -16.05
C SER A 89 4.97 -29.75 -14.62
N ASP A 90 6.16 -30.26 -14.33
CA ASP A 90 6.54 -30.72 -12.98
C ASP A 90 6.69 -29.57 -11.96
N ILE A 91 6.48 -28.32 -12.38
CA ILE A 91 6.63 -27.14 -11.53
C ILE A 91 5.32 -26.92 -10.76
N PRO A 92 5.34 -26.94 -9.42
CA PRO A 92 4.12 -26.82 -8.64
C PRO A 92 3.54 -25.40 -8.69
N VAL A 93 2.23 -25.28 -8.91
CA VAL A 93 1.50 -24.00 -8.80
C VAL A 93 1.44 -23.51 -7.35
N LEU A 94 1.20 -24.43 -6.42
CA LEU A 94 1.16 -24.18 -4.99
C LEU A 94 2.34 -24.88 -4.32
N GLU A 95 3.08 -24.15 -3.50
CA GLU A 95 4.17 -24.71 -2.71
C GLU A 95 3.78 -24.82 -1.24
N ASN A 96 4.26 -25.87 -0.57
CA ASN A 96 4.17 -25.96 0.88
C ASN A 96 5.10 -24.92 1.51
N MET A 97 4.55 -24.14 2.43
CA MET A 97 5.28 -23.16 3.22
C MET A 97 5.56 -23.71 4.60
N ILE A 98 6.78 -23.49 5.09
CA ILE A 98 7.27 -23.87 6.41
C ILE A 98 7.48 -22.60 7.22
N ASP A 99 6.97 -22.60 8.44
CA ASP A 99 7.25 -21.56 9.41
C ASP A 99 8.67 -21.76 9.98
N PRO A 100 9.58 -20.78 9.85
CA PRO A 100 10.96 -20.92 10.32
C PRO A 100 11.07 -21.09 11.84
N GLY A 101 10.10 -20.57 12.62
CA GLY A 101 10.15 -20.66 14.09
C GLY A 101 9.78 -22.05 14.60
N THR A 102 8.67 -22.61 14.09
CA THR A 102 8.17 -23.92 14.54
C THR A 102 8.69 -25.10 13.72
N GLY A 103 9.19 -24.85 12.50
CA GLY A 103 9.56 -25.89 11.54
C GLY A 103 8.37 -26.68 10.98
N MET A 104 7.14 -26.26 11.28
CA MET A 104 5.92 -26.93 10.83
C MET A 104 5.40 -26.31 9.53
N SER A 105 4.68 -27.13 8.74
CA SER A 105 3.98 -26.64 7.56
C SER A 105 2.87 -25.66 7.96
N THR A 106 2.92 -24.45 7.42
CA THR A 106 1.88 -23.42 7.58
C THR A 106 0.76 -23.58 6.55
N GLY A 107 0.91 -24.52 5.60
CA GLY A 107 -0.02 -24.79 4.50
C GLY A 107 0.57 -24.46 3.13
N THR A 108 -0.24 -24.64 2.08
CA THR A 108 0.15 -24.37 0.71
C THR A 108 -0.10 -22.91 0.32
N ALA A 109 0.86 -22.26 -0.31
CA ALA A 109 0.73 -20.91 -0.84
C ALA A 109 1.09 -20.84 -2.32
N PHE A 110 0.50 -19.87 -3.02
CA PHE A 110 0.88 -19.55 -4.40
C PHE A 110 2.11 -18.65 -4.39
N VAL A 111 3.25 -19.22 -4.79
CA VAL A 111 4.55 -18.54 -4.82
C VAL A 111 4.99 -18.43 -6.27
N GLY A 112 5.47 -17.26 -6.68
CA GLY A 112 5.93 -17.00 -8.04
C GLY A 112 6.70 -15.70 -8.16
N VAL A 113 7.15 -15.40 -9.38
CA VAL A 113 8.03 -14.26 -9.67
C VAL A 113 7.25 -13.20 -10.44
N CYS A 114 7.15 -11.99 -9.88
CA CYS A 114 6.45 -10.87 -10.51
C CYS A 114 7.27 -9.59 -10.40
N TYR A 115 7.19 -8.75 -11.43
CA TYR A 115 7.86 -7.46 -11.45
C TYR A 115 7.07 -6.42 -10.65
N TYR A 116 7.71 -5.90 -9.60
CA TYR A 116 7.20 -4.82 -8.77
C TYR A 116 7.95 -3.51 -9.02
N THR A 117 7.23 -2.40 -8.89
CA THR A 117 7.77 -1.04 -9.00
C THR A 117 7.60 -0.28 -7.70
N ALA A 118 8.69 0.33 -7.23
CA ALA A 118 8.63 1.34 -6.18
C ALA A 118 8.08 2.64 -6.78
N LEU A 119 7.07 3.22 -6.13
CA LEU A 119 6.47 4.48 -6.59
C LEU A 119 7.11 5.66 -5.85
N GLN A 120 7.12 6.83 -6.48
CA GLN A 120 7.60 8.09 -5.87
C GLN A 120 6.85 8.51 -4.59
N HIS A 121 5.78 7.82 -4.21
CA HIS A 121 4.97 8.17 -3.05
C HIS A 121 5.55 7.59 -1.76
N GLN A 122 6.65 8.18 -1.30
CA GLN A 122 7.32 7.79 -0.06
C GLN A 122 6.62 8.40 1.17
N VAL A 123 6.67 7.72 2.31
CA VAL A 123 5.96 8.15 3.53
C VAL A 123 6.62 9.38 4.16
N GLU A 124 7.95 9.48 4.09
CA GLU A 124 8.73 10.58 4.65
C GLU A 124 8.31 11.93 4.06
N GLU A 125 8.08 11.97 2.74
CA GLU A 125 7.60 13.16 2.05
C GLU A 125 6.15 13.53 2.40
N LYS A 126 5.40 12.62 3.02
CA LYS A 126 3.99 12.85 3.39
C LYS A 126 3.80 13.16 4.87
N MET A 127 4.70 12.73 5.74
CA MET A 127 4.62 13.03 7.17
C MET A 127 4.67 14.54 7.39
N PHE A 128 3.69 15.08 8.12
CA PHE A 128 3.56 16.51 8.36
C PHE A 128 2.84 16.76 9.68
N TYR A 129 3.38 17.68 10.48
CA TYR A 129 2.77 18.11 11.71
C TYR A 129 3.08 19.59 11.95
N ARG A 130 2.26 20.24 12.78
CA ARG A 130 2.46 21.60 13.23
C ARG A 130 2.13 21.68 14.72
N ILE A 131 3.03 22.32 15.46
CA ILE A 131 2.79 22.72 16.86
C ILE A 131 2.50 24.21 16.86
N ASN A 132 3.54 25.01 16.62
CA ASN A 132 3.44 26.44 16.36
C ASN A 132 4.09 26.74 15.00
N GLY A 133 3.70 27.83 14.35
CA GLY A 133 4.28 28.18 13.05
C GLY A 133 3.83 29.53 12.55
N ASN A 134 4.20 29.83 11.31
CA ASN A 134 3.88 31.11 10.69
C ASN A 134 2.38 31.30 10.55
N ILE A 135 1.96 32.55 10.68
CA ILE A 135 0.58 33.00 10.50
C ILE A 135 0.50 33.94 9.30
N ASN A 136 -0.65 33.94 8.64
CA ASN A 136 -0.95 34.90 7.61
C ASN A 136 -1.04 36.31 8.21
N ALA A 137 -0.43 37.30 7.56
CA ALA A 137 -0.42 38.67 8.05
C ALA A 137 -1.82 39.29 8.12
N ILE A 138 -2.71 38.91 7.18
CA ILE A 138 -4.06 39.46 7.05
C ILE A 138 -5.02 38.77 8.02
N SER A 139 -5.21 37.46 7.88
CA SER A 139 -6.20 36.72 8.69
C SER A 139 -5.69 36.32 10.07
N LYS A 140 -4.40 36.45 10.34
CA LYS A 140 -3.74 35.93 11.57
C LYS A 140 -3.87 34.41 11.79
N GLN A 141 -4.45 33.69 10.82
CA GLN A 141 -4.58 32.24 10.86
C GLN A 141 -3.28 31.54 10.40
N PRO A 142 -3.08 30.26 10.77
CA PRO A 142 -2.00 29.43 10.25
C PRO A 142 -1.86 29.48 8.72
N THR A 143 -0.61 29.53 8.24
CA THR A 143 -0.32 29.44 6.79
C THR A 143 -0.70 28.08 6.22
N GLU A 144 -0.88 27.98 4.89
CA GLU A 144 -1.16 26.72 4.20
C GLU A 144 0.12 26.05 3.64
N GLY A 145 0.08 24.73 3.52
CA GLY A 145 1.07 23.93 2.79
C GLY A 145 2.22 23.39 3.65
N LYS A 146 2.66 22.17 3.33
CA LYS A 146 3.77 21.49 4.03
C LYS A 146 5.08 22.28 3.96
N SER A 147 5.42 22.83 2.80
CA SER A 147 6.66 23.59 2.58
C SER A 147 6.77 24.86 3.41
N LYS A 148 5.64 25.40 3.90
CA LYS A 148 5.58 26.61 4.73
C LYS A 148 5.35 26.30 6.21
N ASN A 149 5.48 25.04 6.63
CA ASN A 149 5.07 24.58 7.97
C ASN A 149 3.64 25.02 8.33
N GLY A 150 2.75 24.93 7.34
CA GLY A 150 1.36 25.33 7.47
C GLY A 150 0.52 24.48 8.44
N GLY A 151 -0.72 24.89 8.67
CA GLY A 151 -1.71 24.06 9.37
C GLY A 151 -2.43 23.12 8.42
N LEU A 152 -3.01 22.05 8.97
CA LEU A 152 -4.10 21.34 8.29
C LEU A 152 -5.36 22.18 8.42
N ARG A 153 -6.15 22.23 7.34
CA ARG A 153 -7.43 22.93 7.34
C ARG A 153 -8.50 22.02 7.91
N ILE A 154 -9.26 22.53 8.88
CA ILE A 154 -10.52 21.95 9.31
C ILE A 154 -11.62 22.64 8.50
N GLY A 155 -12.26 21.89 7.61
CA GLY A 155 -13.29 22.38 6.72
C GLY A 155 -14.68 22.29 7.33
N GLU A 156 -15.68 22.52 6.48
CA GLU A 156 -17.08 22.45 6.87
C GLU A 156 -17.52 21.03 7.21
N MET A 157 -17.05 20.03 6.45
CA MET A 157 -17.37 18.63 6.71
C MET A 157 -16.81 18.14 8.05
N GLU A 158 -15.58 18.53 8.39
CA GLU A 158 -14.99 18.19 9.69
C GLU A 158 -15.71 18.91 10.83
N LYS A 159 -16.10 20.18 10.65
CA LYS A 159 -16.92 20.93 11.61
C LYS A 159 -18.26 20.22 11.85
N ASP A 160 -18.96 19.84 10.80
CA ASP A 160 -20.28 19.19 10.90
C ASP A 160 -20.17 17.81 11.56
N ALA A 161 -19.10 17.06 11.29
CA ALA A 161 -18.82 15.81 11.99
C ALA A 161 -18.61 16.02 13.50
N LEU A 162 -17.86 17.06 13.91
CA LEU A 162 -17.67 17.39 15.31
C LEU A 162 -18.99 17.82 15.99
N ILE A 163 -19.83 18.59 15.30
CA ILE A 163 -21.16 18.98 15.79
C ILE A 163 -22.06 17.75 15.96
N ALA A 164 -22.06 16.83 14.99
CA ALA A 164 -22.84 15.59 15.05
C ALA A 164 -22.42 14.70 16.23
N HIS A 165 -21.14 14.73 16.62
CA HIS A 165 -20.63 14.05 17.80
C HIS A 165 -20.90 14.79 19.12
N GLY A 166 -21.39 16.03 19.09
CA GLY A 166 -21.70 16.82 20.29
C GLY A 166 -20.48 17.26 21.08
N VAL A 167 -19.30 17.39 20.44
CA VAL A 167 -18.03 17.71 21.13
C VAL A 167 -17.75 19.22 21.15
N GLU A 168 -18.56 19.97 21.89
CA GLU A 168 -18.51 21.44 21.94
C GLU A 168 -17.14 22.01 22.35
N ASN A 169 -16.52 21.45 23.40
CA ASN A 169 -15.21 21.91 23.89
C ASN A 169 -14.11 21.75 22.82
N ILE A 170 -14.14 20.65 22.05
CA ILE A 170 -13.16 20.40 20.98
C ILE A 170 -13.38 21.38 19.83
N ILE A 171 -14.63 21.70 19.49
CA ILE A 171 -14.94 22.70 18.47
C ILE A 171 -14.40 24.07 18.90
N GLN A 172 -14.62 24.46 20.16
CA GLN A 172 -14.09 25.73 20.68
C GLN A 172 -12.55 25.76 20.64
N ASP A 173 -11.88 24.67 21.01
CA ASP A 173 -10.43 24.60 20.95
C ASP A 173 -9.91 24.72 19.51
N MET A 174 -10.52 23.99 18.58
CA MET A 174 -10.09 23.92 17.18
C MET A 174 -10.38 25.20 16.38
N PHE A 175 -11.50 25.88 16.63
CA PHE A 175 -11.94 27.06 15.87
C PHE A 175 -11.66 28.41 16.54
N LYS A 176 -11.27 28.41 17.82
CA LYS A 176 -10.98 29.66 18.56
C LYS A 176 -9.62 29.63 19.23
N ASN A 177 -9.38 28.68 20.13
CA ASN A 177 -8.21 28.74 21.00
C ASN A 177 -6.89 28.44 20.26
N ASN A 178 -6.92 27.49 19.31
CA ASN A 178 -5.73 27.04 18.58
C ASN A 178 -5.47 27.78 17.25
N THR A 179 -6.32 28.74 16.87
CA THR A 179 -6.24 29.42 15.57
C THR A 179 -5.88 30.89 15.71
N ASP A 180 -6.86 31.73 15.99
CA ASP A 180 -6.85 33.18 15.84
C ASP A 180 -7.58 33.88 16.99
N SER A 181 -7.45 33.34 18.21
CA SER A 181 -7.98 33.96 19.42
C SER A 181 -7.50 35.41 19.55
N MET A 182 -8.44 36.33 19.72
CA MET A 182 -8.16 37.75 19.85
C MET A 182 -9.08 38.37 20.92
N ASP A 183 -8.49 39.20 21.78
CA ASP A 183 -9.24 40.01 22.72
C ASP A 183 -9.54 41.38 22.10
N ILE A 184 -10.82 41.69 21.97
CA ILE A 184 -11.31 42.98 21.46
C ILE A 184 -11.97 43.72 22.60
N ARG A 185 -11.54 44.96 22.84
CA ARG A 185 -12.22 45.86 23.78
C ARG A 185 -13.36 46.55 23.05
N PHE A 186 -14.55 46.51 23.63
CA PHE A 186 -15.73 47.20 23.12
C PHE A 186 -16.27 48.16 24.19
N CYS A 187 -17.00 49.18 23.76
CA CYS A 187 -17.66 50.11 24.67
C CYS A 187 -18.96 49.49 25.17
N ASN A 188 -19.26 49.63 26.46
CA ASN A 188 -20.54 49.13 27.01
C ASN A 188 -21.72 50.06 26.69
N ILE A 189 -21.46 51.25 26.14
CA ILE A 189 -22.46 52.31 25.91
C ILE A 189 -22.81 52.43 24.42
N CYS A 190 -21.83 52.32 23.53
CA CYS A 190 -22.00 52.47 22.08
C CYS A 190 -21.46 51.27 21.31
#